data_AF-A0A074VRG2-F1
#
_entry.id   AF-A0A074VRG2-F1
#
_cell.length_a   1.000
_cell.length_b   1.000
_cell.length_c   1.000
_cell.angle_alpha   90.00
_cell.angle_beta   90.00
_cell.angle_gamma   90.00
#
_symmetry.space_group_name_H-M   'P 1'
#
loop_
_entity.id
_entity.type
_entity.pdbx_description
1 polymer ?
#
loop_
_entity_poly.entity_id
_entity_poly.type
_entity_poly.pdbx_seq_one_letter_code
_entity_poly.pdbx_strand_id
1 'polypeptide(L)'
;MGKRKSASKPEAKKKREALATTFQCLFCNHENSISVKIDKKASTGELTCKVCGQTFQTVTNYLSAPIDVYSDWVDACDSVAKQSGDSASQPRRDTYSGTASQSRSQAQGAAANTAADDGFIDDDELDAEADYAEE
;
A
#
# COMPACT_ATOMS: atom_id res chain seq x y z
N MET A 1 -43.76 -37.63 43.16
CA MET A 1 -43.42 -37.57 41.71
C MET A 1 -43.97 -36.25 41.18
N GLY A 2 -43.25 -35.29 40.60
CA GLY A 2 -41.88 -35.28 40.11
C GLY A 2 -41.26 -33.88 40.23
N LYS A 3 -39.95 -33.88 40.40
CA LYS A 3 -39.06 -32.71 40.45
C LYS A 3 -39.01 -32.10 39.04
N ARG A 4 -39.46 -30.86 38.86
CA ARG A 4 -39.37 -30.17 37.57
C ARG A 4 -38.16 -29.23 37.55
N LYS A 5 -37.45 -29.33 36.44
CA LYS A 5 -36.06 -28.94 36.21
C LYS A 5 -35.87 -27.42 36.32
N SER A 6 -34.82 -27.02 37.02
CA SER A 6 -34.28 -25.66 37.05
C SER A 6 -33.93 -25.19 35.63
N ALA A 7 -34.42 -24.01 35.25
CA ALA A 7 -34.01 -23.36 34.02
C ALA A 7 -32.52 -22.99 34.13
N SER A 8 -31.69 -23.61 33.29
CA SER A 8 -30.26 -23.31 33.22
C SER A 8 -30.06 -21.89 32.68
N LYS A 9 -29.25 -21.09 33.38
CA LYS A 9 -28.97 -19.69 33.03
C LYS A 9 -28.21 -19.66 31.70
N PRO A 10 -28.58 -18.79 30.73
CA PRO A 10 -27.91 -18.72 29.44
C PRO A 10 -26.43 -18.39 29.65
N GLU A 11 -25.56 -19.22 29.08
CA GLU A 11 -24.11 -19.09 29.19
C GLU A 11 -23.67 -17.71 28.69
N ALA A 12 -22.95 -16.99 29.53
CA ALA A 12 -22.40 -15.68 29.20
C ALA A 12 -21.46 -15.85 28.00
N LYS A 13 -21.81 -15.19 26.88
CA LYS A 13 -21.01 -15.20 25.64
C LYS A 13 -19.56 -14.88 26.00
N LYS A 14 -18.65 -15.83 25.73
CA LYS A 14 -17.21 -15.69 25.98
C LYS A 14 -16.75 -14.34 25.44
N LYS A 15 -16.28 -13.46 26.34
CA LYS A 15 -15.67 -12.19 25.95
C LYS A 15 -14.50 -12.55 25.03
N ARG A 16 -14.52 -12.04 23.79
CA ARG A 16 -13.39 -12.18 22.87
C ARG A 16 -12.15 -11.71 23.62
N GLU A 17 -11.20 -12.61 23.79
CA GLU A 17 -9.90 -12.30 24.39
C GLU A 17 -9.32 -11.12 23.62
N ALA A 18 -8.94 -10.07 24.36
CA ALA A 18 -8.46 -8.85 23.76
C ALA A 18 -7.14 -9.15 23.05
N LEU A 19 -7.13 -9.06 21.72
CA LEU A 19 -5.88 -9.00 20.96
C LEU A 19 -5.03 -7.84 21.49
N ALA A 20 -3.71 -8.02 21.50
CA ALA A 20 -2.79 -6.97 21.91
C ALA A 20 -3.06 -5.70 21.09
N THR A 21 -3.37 -4.62 21.80
CA THR A 21 -3.70 -3.29 21.26
C THR A 21 -2.56 -2.31 21.46
N THR A 22 -1.37 -2.82 21.80
CA THR A 22 -0.21 -2.04 22.20
C THR A 22 0.80 -1.98 21.07
N PHE A 23 0.99 -0.77 20.53
CA PHE A 23 1.94 -0.48 19.46
C PHE A 23 2.87 0.68 19.85
N GLN A 24 3.96 0.85 19.10
CA GLN A 24 4.91 1.95 19.28
C GLN A 24 4.41 3.22 18.60
N CYS A 25 4.57 4.37 19.25
CA CYS A 25 4.20 5.65 18.64
C CYS A 25 5.28 6.15 17.66
N LEU A 26 4.86 6.53 16.45
CA LEU A 26 5.76 7.08 15.42
C LEU A 26 6.32 8.48 15.76
N PHE A 27 5.70 9.19 16.70
CA PHE A 27 6.07 10.57 17.03
C PHE A 27 6.90 10.67 18.31
N CYS A 28 6.47 10.01 19.40
CA CYS A 28 7.19 10.02 20.67
C CYS A 28 8.04 8.78 20.91
N ASN A 29 8.06 7.82 19.97
CA ASN A 29 8.88 6.60 19.99
C ASN A 29 8.76 5.69 21.21
N HIS A 30 7.80 5.92 22.10
CA HIS A 30 7.55 5.06 23.25
C HIS A 30 6.79 3.79 22.83
N GLU A 31 7.29 2.65 23.30
CA GLU A 31 6.64 1.34 23.16
C GLU A 31 5.34 1.29 23.95
N ASN A 32 4.39 0.44 23.53
CA ASN A 32 3.10 0.20 24.19
C ASN A 32 2.28 1.47 24.51
N SER A 33 2.55 2.55 23.79
CA SER A 33 1.97 3.88 24.08
C SER A 33 0.67 4.11 23.34
N ILE A 34 0.43 3.34 22.28
CA ILE A 34 -0.79 3.42 21.50
C ILE A 34 -1.84 2.49 22.09
N SER A 35 -3.07 2.98 22.16
CA SER A 35 -4.27 2.19 22.38
C SER A 35 -5.23 2.34 21.20
N VAL A 36 -5.72 1.21 20.68
CA VAL A 36 -6.67 1.16 19.57
C VAL A 36 -8.04 0.72 20.06
N LYS A 37 -9.10 1.43 19.65
CA LYS A 37 -10.51 1.09 19.88
C LYS A 37 -11.21 0.95 18.53
N ILE A 38 -11.85 -0.19 18.29
CA ILE A 38 -12.62 -0.43 17.06
C ILE A 38 -14.10 -0.50 17.41
N ASP A 39 -14.88 0.46 16.89
CA ASP A 39 -16.34 0.38 16.91
C ASP A 39 -16.83 -0.31 15.63
N LYS A 40 -17.23 -1.57 15.79
CA LYS A 40 -17.76 -2.41 14.71
C LYS A 40 -19.13 -1.95 14.21
N LYS A 41 -19.88 -1.15 14.99
CA LYS A 41 -21.18 -0.63 14.56
C LYS A 41 -21.02 0.58 13.65
N ALA A 42 -20.12 1.48 14.04
CA ALA A 42 -19.78 2.65 13.25
C ALA A 42 -18.76 2.34 12.14
N SER A 43 -18.24 1.11 12.07
CA SER A 43 -17.18 0.72 11.11
C SER A 43 -15.99 1.69 11.18
N THR A 44 -15.60 2.05 12.40
CA THR A 44 -14.61 3.11 12.67
C THR A 44 -13.60 2.64 13.69
N GLY A 45 -12.32 2.79 13.38
CA GLY A 45 -11.19 2.54 14.28
C GLY A 45 -10.60 3.86 14.77
N GLU A 46 -10.44 4.00 16.07
CA GLU A 46 -9.78 5.13 16.73
C GLU A 46 -8.47 4.67 17.38
N LEU A 47 -7.41 5.42 17.14
CA LEU A 47 -6.09 5.24 17.72
C LEU A 47 -5.77 6.43 18.60
N THR A 48 -5.26 6.19 19.80
CA THR A 48 -4.80 7.25 20.72
C THR A 48 -3.45 6.90 21.33
N CYS A 49 -2.50 7.83 21.28
CA CYS A 49 -1.25 7.72 22.03
C CYS A 49 -1.39 8.30 23.45
N LYS A 50 -1.04 7.54 24.46
CA LYS A 50 -1.11 7.94 25.88
C LYS A 50 0.00 8.92 26.30
N VAL A 51 1.08 9.01 25.53
CA VAL A 51 2.26 9.82 25.87
C VAL A 51 2.19 11.19 25.20
N CYS A 52 2.08 11.24 23.86
CA CYS A 52 1.98 12.50 23.12
C CYS A 52 0.55 13.00 22.90
N GLY A 53 -0.47 12.18 23.19
CA GLY A 53 -1.88 12.58 23.09
C GLY A 53 -2.44 12.61 21.66
N GLN A 54 -1.70 12.16 20.66
CA GLN A 54 -2.19 12.14 19.28
C GLN A 54 -3.34 11.15 19.10
N THR A 55 -4.35 11.58 18.36
CA THR A 55 -5.51 10.78 17.99
C THR A 55 -5.61 10.65 16.47
N PHE A 56 -6.01 9.47 16.00
CA PHE A 56 -6.23 9.18 14.60
C PHE A 56 -7.47 8.32 14.44
N GLN A 57 -8.24 8.56 13.38
CA GLN A 57 -9.48 7.84 13.11
C GLN A 57 -9.47 7.37 11.65
N THR A 58 -9.77 6.09 11.45
CA THR A 58 -9.87 5.47 10.12
C THR A 58 -11.15 4.65 10.00
N VAL A 59 -11.56 4.37 8.77
CA VAL A 59 -12.69 3.49 8.46
C VAL A 59 -12.21 2.04 8.59
N THR A 60 -12.98 1.20 9.28
CA THR A 60 -12.62 -0.20 9.54
C THR A 60 -13.77 -1.13 9.22
N ASN A 61 -13.48 -2.38 8.90
CA ASN A 61 -14.47 -3.41 8.60
C ASN A 61 -14.54 -4.45 9.74
N TYR A 62 -15.48 -5.40 9.65
CA TYR A 62 -15.66 -6.47 10.64
C TYR A 62 -14.46 -7.42 10.76
N LEU A 63 -13.69 -7.56 9.68
CA LEU A 63 -12.45 -8.33 9.66
C LEU A 63 -11.24 -7.55 10.19
N SER A 64 -11.39 -6.23 10.40
CA SER A 64 -10.27 -5.39 10.80
C SER A 64 -9.83 -5.68 12.23
N ALA A 65 -8.52 -5.85 12.37
CA ALA A 65 -7.81 -6.03 13.60
C ALA A 65 -7.13 -4.70 14.03
N PRO A 66 -6.70 -4.58 15.31
CA PRO A 66 -5.98 -3.39 15.77
C PRO A 66 -4.73 -3.04 14.97
N ILE A 67 -4.08 -4.03 14.36
CA ILE A 67 -2.92 -3.83 13.49
C ILE A 67 -3.27 -3.07 12.21
N ASP A 68 -4.44 -3.32 11.63
CA ASP A 68 -4.85 -2.66 10.37
C ASP A 68 -4.98 -1.14 10.59
N VAL A 69 -5.56 -0.73 11.73
CA VAL A 69 -5.67 0.68 12.12
C VAL A 69 -4.30 1.31 12.35
N TYR A 70 -3.35 0.54 12.88
CA TYR A 70 -1.98 1.02 13.09
C TYR A 70 -1.24 1.19 11.74
N SER A 71 -1.39 0.25 10.81
CA SER A 71 -0.84 0.34 9.46
C SER A 71 -1.40 1.54 8.69
N ASP A 72 -2.73 1.73 8.71
CA ASP A 72 -3.38 2.89 8.10
C ASP A 72 -2.83 4.21 8.65
N TRP A 73 -2.54 4.26 9.95
CA TRP A 73 -1.97 5.44 10.59
C TRP A 73 -0.55 5.72 10.12
N VAL A 74 0.28 4.68 9.96
CA VAL A 74 1.64 4.80 9.41
C VAL A 74 1.58 5.35 7.99
N ASP A 75 0.73 4.77 7.14
CA ASP A 75 0.57 5.18 5.74
C ASP A 75 0.02 6.60 5.61
N ALA A 76 -0.91 7.00 6.48
CA ALA A 76 -1.41 8.36 6.55
C ALA A 76 -0.31 9.36 6.91
N CYS A 77 0.57 9.02 7.85
CA CYS A 77 1.69 9.87 8.26
C CYS A 77 2.74 10.00 7.12
N ASP A 78 3.07 8.90 6.45
CA ASP A 78 3.99 8.91 5.32
C ASP A 78 3.41 9.70 4.13
N SER A 79 2.11 9.57 3.87
CA SER A 79 1.43 10.33 2.81
C SER A 79 1.49 11.85 3.04
N VAL A 80 1.33 12.32 4.28
CA VAL A 80 1.47 13.75 4.63
C VAL A 80 2.91 14.23 4.45
N ALA A 81 3.89 13.40 4.82
CA ALA A 81 5.31 13.72 4.62
C ALA A 81 5.66 13.82 3.12
N LYS A 82 5.17 12.89 2.30
CA LYS A 82 5.34 12.90 0.84
C LYS A 82 4.66 14.11 0.19
N GLN A 83 3.42 14.44 0.56
CA GLN A 83 2.74 15.63 0.03
C GLN A 83 3.46 16.94 0.39
N SER A 84 4.14 16.97 1.53
CA SER A 84 4.96 18.12 1.94
C SER A 84 6.28 18.23 1.16
N GLY A 85 6.81 17.11 0.65
CA GLY A 85 8.04 17.06 -0.16
C GLY A 85 7.80 17.10 -1.68
N ASP A 86 6.64 16.66 -2.17
CA ASP A 86 6.38 16.43 -3.60
C ASP A 86 5.83 17.67 -4.35
N SER A 87 5.76 18.83 -3.69
CA SER A 87 5.73 20.11 -4.41
C SER A 87 7.03 20.37 -5.21
N ALA A 88 8.04 19.49 -5.11
CA ALA A 88 9.34 19.63 -5.77
C ALA A 88 9.67 18.58 -6.85
N SER A 89 8.83 17.58 -7.14
CA SER A 89 9.21 16.51 -8.06
C SER A 89 8.06 15.89 -8.85
N GLN A 90 7.34 16.70 -9.64
CA GLN A 90 6.84 16.12 -10.90
C GLN A 90 8.05 15.77 -11.76
N PRO A 91 8.19 14.54 -12.25
CA PRO A 91 9.16 14.27 -13.30
C PRO A 91 8.81 15.19 -14.46
N ARG A 92 9.74 16.09 -14.79
CA ARG A 92 9.66 16.90 -16.00
C ARG A 92 9.57 15.91 -17.13
N ARG A 93 8.37 15.77 -17.69
CA ARG A 93 8.19 15.23 -19.04
C ARG A 93 9.04 16.13 -19.94
N ASP A 94 10.24 15.67 -20.24
CA ASP A 94 11.14 16.28 -21.19
C ASP A 94 10.42 16.29 -22.52
N THR A 95 9.79 17.42 -22.82
CA THR A 95 9.32 17.73 -24.17
C THR A 95 10.58 17.78 -25.03
N TYR A 96 10.89 16.66 -25.68
CA TYR A 96 11.94 16.57 -26.70
C TYR A 96 11.70 17.70 -27.72
N SER A 97 12.45 18.78 -27.54
CA SER A 97 12.65 19.83 -28.51
C SER A 97 13.54 19.22 -29.58
N GLY A 98 12.91 18.57 -30.56
CA GLY A 98 13.60 18.11 -31.77
C GLY A 98 14.30 19.29 -32.42
N THR A 99 15.61 19.35 -32.24
CA THR A 99 16.51 20.24 -32.96
C THR A 99 16.55 19.78 -34.40
N ALA A 100 15.60 20.27 -35.18
CA ALA A 100 15.64 20.22 -36.63
C ALA A 100 16.92 20.91 -37.10
N SER A 101 17.93 20.14 -37.47
CA SER A 101 19.08 20.64 -38.22
C SER A 101 19.79 19.51 -38.93
N GLN A 102 19.81 19.67 -40.27
CA GLN A 102 20.67 19.03 -41.26
C GLN A 102 20.13 17.71 -41.83
N SER A 103 20.04 17.47 -43.13
CA SER A 103 20.19 18.27 -44.37
C SER A 103 19.90 17.30 -45.53
N ARG A 104 19.31 17.80 -46.63
CA ARG A 104 19.33 17.32 -48.04
C ARG A 104 19.49 15.79 -48.28
N SER A 105 18.60 15.10 -49.01
CA SER A 105 18.35 15.32 -50.45
C SER A 105 17.27 14.36 -51.00
N GLN A 106 16.38 14.85 -51.88
CA GLN A 106 15.81 14.18 -53.09
C GLN A 106 15.02 12.87 -52.88
N ALA A 107 13.79 12.62 -53.34
CA ALA A 107 12.87 13.24 -54.29
C ALA A 107 11.44 12.66 -54.12
N GLN A 108 10.44 13.45 -54.55
CA GLN A 108 9.17 13.06 -55.20
C GLN A 108 8.22 12.05 -54.53
N GLY A 109 6.99 12.53 -54.24
CA GLY A 109 5.77 11.78 -54.56
C GLY A 109 4.86 11.39 -53.38
N ALA A 110 3.88 12.26 -53.11
CA ALA A 110 2.50 12.01 -52.67
C ALA A 110 2.13 10.80 -51.77
N ALA A 111 1.45 11.17 -50.67
CA ALA A 111 0.27 10.55 -50.07
C ALA A 111 0.42 9.39 -49.05
N ALA A 112 -0.02 9.71 -47.82
CA ALA A 112 -0.75 8.88 -46.85
C ALA A 112 -0.16 7.51 -46.47
N ASN A 113 0.45 7.40 -45.29
CA ASN A 113 0.74 6.12 -44.65
C ASN A 113 0.01 5.97 -43.33
N THR A 114 -1.12 5.26 -43.41
CA THR A 114 -1.67 4.45 -42.34
C THR A 114 -0.75 3.27 -42.03
N ALA A 115 -0.61 3.00 -40.73
CA ALA A 115 -0.52 1.69 -40.09
C ALA A 115 0.54 0.66 -40.54
N ALA A 116 1.22 0.20 -39.48
CA ALA A 116 1.78 -1.12 -39.24
C ALA A 116 3.23 -1.36 -39.66
N ASP A 117 3.83 -2.22 -38.83
CA ASP A 117 4.96 -3.11 -39.13
C ASP A 117 6.36 -2.49 -39.01
N ASP A 118 7.34 -3.35 -38.68
CA ASP A 118 8.75 -3.10 -38.29
C ASP A 118 8.93 -2.74 -36.79
N GLY A 119 9.48 -3.57 -35.89
CA GLY A 119 10.37 -4.71 -36.11
C GLY A 119 11.65 -4.56 -35.26
N PHE A 120 11.55 -4.57 -33.93
CA PHE A 120 12.75 -4.60 -33.07
C PHE A 120 12.48 -5.32 -31.74
N ILE A 121 12.46 -6.66 -31.79
CA ILE A 121 12.81 -7.49 -30.63
C ILE A 121 14.28 -7.83 -30.85
N ASP A 122 15.18 -7.12 -30.18
CA ASP A 122 16.58 -7.53 -30.11
C ASP A 122 16.68 -8.57 -28.99
N ASP A 123 16.60 -9.82 -29.42
CA ASP A 123 16.90 -11.04 -28.68
C ASP A 123 18.43 -11.15 -28.55
N ASP A 124 18.99 -10.51 -27.53
CA ASP A 124 20.41 -10.69 -27.15
C ASP A 124 20.55 -11.94 -26.26
N GLU A 125 20.32 -13.11 -26.87
CA GLU A 125 20.72 -14.42 -26.35
C GLU A 125 22.15 -14.71 -26.84
N LEU A 126 23.16 -14.38 -26.03
CA LEU A 126 24.55 -14.81 -26.27
C LEU A 126 25.37 -14.76 -24.97
N ASP A 127 25.50 -15.92 -24.29
CA ASP A 127 26.73 -16.47 -23.65
C ASP A 127 26.33 -17.70 -22.83
N ALA A 128 26.92 -18.89 -22.88
CA ALA A 128 27.92 -19.56 -23.69
C ALA A 128 27.83 -21.05 -23.27
N GLU A 129 28.17 -21.96 -24.17
CA GLU A 129 28.25 -23.40 -23.92
C GLU A 129 28.98 -23.76 -22.62
N ALA A 130 28.35 -24.63 -21.82
CA ALA A 130 29.04 -25.46 -20.85
C ALA A 130 28.94 -26.93 -21.29
N ASP A 131 29.79 -27.33 -22.23
CA ASP A 131 30.12 -28.73 -22.48
C ASP A 131 31.59 -28.96 -22.11
N TYR A 132 31.82 -29.59 -20.96
CA TYR A 132 33.00 -30.43 -20.72
C TYR A 132 32.53 -31.64 -19.92
N ALA A 133 32.32 -32.74 -20.64
CA ALA A 133 32.25 -34.08 -20.08
C ALA A 133 33.66 -34.61 -19.71
N GLU A 134 33.67 -35.53 -18.73
CA GLU A 134 34.70 -36.54 -18.39
C GLU A 134 35.99 -36.09 -17.64
N GLU A 135 36.05 -36.34 -16.33
CA GLU A 135 36.68 -37.55 -15.72
C GLU A 135 36.20 -37.77 -14.27
#